data_AF-A0A402AWR4-F1
#
_entry.id   AF-A0A402AWR4-F1
#
_cell.length_a   1.000
_cell.length_b   1.000
_cell.length_c   1.000
_cell.angle_alpha   90.00
_cell.angle_beta   90.00
_cell.angle_gamma   90.00
#
_symmetry.space_group_name_H-M   'P 1'
#
loop_
_entity.id
_entity.type
_entity.pdbx_description
1 polymer ?
#
loop_
_entity_poly.entity_id
_entity_poly.type
_entity_poly.pdbx_seq_one_letter_code
_entity_poly.pdbx_strand_id
1 'polypeptide(L)'
;MNSISVIGGTLRYEFSMQIRRRAVWLVLLLMSAFIFILWYAFAGPDLLHGYYSHGPDHPTPVWVAPQPRDAVLYLAQFAAWFFPIGCGLMLADRIARDYTLHVNEILDTFPGPLGARLLGKYIGSTLATLLPALLIYSLGIGYIFSQAPDPQLIPLALEAFLAVLLPGILFAAGFSTALPTFIKVPIYQLLFILYWFWANLMSPRFHIPTLVGTMLNATGP
;
A
#
# COMPACT_ATOMS: atom_id res chain seq x y z
N MET A 1 -21.12 -27.12 -5.71
CA MET A 1 -21.06 -25.67 -6.04
C MET A 1 -19.81 -25.40 -6.85
N ASN A 2 -19.89 -24.49 -7.84
CA ASN A 2 -18.73 -24.09 -8.63
C ASN A 2 -17.79 -23.25 -7.77
N SER A 3 -16.48 -23.55 -7.77
CA SER A 3 -15.47 -22.79 -7.00
C SER A 3 -15.51 -21.29 -7.28
N ILE A 4 -15.87 -20.91 -8.51
CA ILE A 4 -16.02 -19.50 -8.92
C ILE A 4 -17.14 -18.80 -8.12
N SER A 5 -18.29 -19.47 -7.92
CA SER A 5 -19.39 -18.91 -7.13
C SER A 5 -19.04 -18.75 -5.65
N VAL A 6 -18.23 -19.66 -5.11
CA VAL A 6 -17.74 -19.58 -3.72
C VAL A 6 -16.80 -18.39 -3.59
N ILE A 7 -15.81 -18.24 -4.49
CA ILE A 7 -14.88 -17.11 -4.51
C ILE A 7 -15.65 -15.79 -4.60
N GLY A 8 -16.58 -15.67 -5.56
CA GLY A 8 -17.34 -14.44 -5.77
C GLY A 8 -18.22 -14.07 -4.57
N GLY A 9 -18.87 -15.05 -3.96
CA GLY A 9 -19.68 -14.86 -2.75
C GLY A 9 -18.83 -14.37 -1.57
N THR A 10 -17.73 -15.07 -1.28
CA THR A 10 -16.81 -14.69 -0.19
C THR A 10 -16.17 -13.33 -0.46
N LEU A 11 -15.72 -13.05 -1.68
CA LEU A 11 -15.14 -11.76 -2.06
C LEU A 11 -16.11 -10.62 -1.79
N ARG A 12 -17.35 -10.72 -2.28
CA ARG A 12 -18.36 -9.66 -2.11
C ARG A 12 -18.66 -9.41 -0.63
N TYR A 13 -18.80 -10.48 0.15
CA TYR A 13 -19.03 -10.39 1.59
C TYR A 13 -17.87 -9.68 2.30
N GLU A 14 -16.65 -10.15 2.07
CA GLU A 14 -15.43 -9.67 2.74
C GLU A 14 -15.11 -8.23 2.35
N PHE A 15 -15.32 -7.88 1.07
CA PHE A 15 -15.19 -6.51 0.58
C PHE A 15 -16.18 -5.58 1.29
N SER A 16 -17.47 -5.96 1.31
CA SER A 16 -18.53 -5.14 1.88
C SER A 16 -18.40 -4.99 3.40
N MET A 17 -17.89 -6.01 4.09
CA MET A 17 -17.59 -5.94 5.51
C MET A 17 -16.42 -4.99 5.78
N GLN A 18 -15.32 -5.13 5.03
CA GLN A 18 -14.11 -4.36 5.26
C GLN A 18 -14.28 -2.88 4.92
N ILE A 19 -14.96 -2.56 3.81
CA ILE A 19 -15.14 -1.16 3.39
C ILE A 19 -16.02 -0.37 4.37
N ARG A 20 -16.90 -1.04 5.12
CA ARG A 20 -17.74 -0.42 6.16
C ARG A 20 -17.02 -0.28 7.51
N ARG A 21 -15.83 -0.87 7.67
CA ARG A 21 -15.05 -0.77 8.91
C ARG A 21 -14.44 0.64 9.00
N ARG A 22 -14.97 1.48 9.90
CA ARG A 22 -14.49 2.86 10.13
C ARG A 22 -12.98 2.95 10.38
N ALA A 23 -12.40 1.95 11.05
CA ALA A 23 -10.97 1.90 11.33
C ALA A 23 -10.11 1.92 10.05
N VAL A 24 -10.57 1.28 8.96
CA VAL A 24 -9.84 1.28 7.68
C VAL A 24 -9.71 2.69 7.13
N TRP A 25 -10.83 3.43 7.13
CA TRP A 25 -10.86 4.83 6.71
C TRP A 25 -10.03 5.74 7.61
N LEU A 26 -10.18 5.60 8.93
CA LEU A 26 -9.44 6.42 9.89
C LEU A 26 -7.93 6.21 9.77
N VAL A 27 -7.47 4.96 9.69
CA VAL A 27 -6.04 4.65 9.60
C VAL A 27 -5.46 5.13 8.28
N LEU A 28 -6.15 4.91 7.16
CA LEU A 28 -5.66 5.38 5.86
C LEU A 28 -5.71 6.91 5.74
N LEU A 29 -6.71 7.57 6.33
CA LEU A 29 -6.76 9.04 6.39
C LEU A 29 -5.62 9.59 7.26
N LEU A 30 -5.38 9.02 8.45
CA LEU A 30 -4.27 9.42 9.32
C LEU A 30 -2.90 9.18 8.66
N MET A 31 -2.71 8.03 8.01
CA MET A 31 -1.50 7.75 7.24
C MET A 31 -1.33 8.76 6.11
N SER A 32 -2.41 9.10 5.41
CA SER A 32 -2.35 10.06 4.32
C SER A 32 -2.05 11.47 4.81
N ALA A 33 -2.68 11.90 5.90
CA ALA A 33 -2.37 13.18 6.55
C ALA A 33 -0.90 13.24 6.95
N PHE A 34 -0.37 12.16 7.53
CA PHE A 34 1.05 12.06 7.85
C PHE A 34 1.94 12.16 6.60
N ILE A 35 1.61 11.45 5.51
CA ILE A 35 2.33 11.54 4.23
C ILE A 35 2.31 12.96 3.68
N PHE A 36 1.14 13.61 3.64
CA PHE A 36 1.00 14.99 3.17
C PHE A 36 1.80 15.96 4.02
N ILE A 37 1.80 15.79 5.36
CA ILE A 37 2.60 16.62 6.26
C ILE A 37 4.10 16.42 6.00
N LEU A 38 4.56 15.17 5.89
CA LEU A 38 5.97 14.89 5.58
C LEU A 38 6.36 15.46 4.22
N TRP A 39 5.51 15.24 3.20
CA TRP A 39 5.75 15.75 1.87
C TRP A 39 5.84 17.27 1.87
N TYR A 40 4.90 17.97 2.52
CA TYR A 40 4.95 19.42 2.67
C TYR A 40 6.20 19.89 3.44
N ALA A 41 6.60 19.17 4.49
CA ALA A 41 7.77 19.52 5.30
C ALA A 41 9.10 19.33 4.54
N PHE A 42 9.21 18.30 3.69
CA PHE A 42 10.43 17.99 2.95
C PHE A 42 10.49 18.68 1.57
N ALA A 43 9.34 18.83 0.91
CA ALA A 43 9.25 19.44 -0.41
C ALA A 43 9.01 20.96 -0.35
N GLY A 44 8.55 21.50 0.77
CA GLY A 44 8.18 22.92 0.89
C GLY A 44 6.78 23.24 0.33
N PRO A 45 6.35 24.51 0.39
CA PRO A 45 5.01 24.93 0.00
C PRO A 45 4.72 24.81 -1.51
N ASP A 46 5.76 24.93 -2.35
CA ASP A 46 5.60 24.75 -3.79
C ASP A 46 5.68 23.26 -4.16
N LEU A 47 4.67 22.77 -4.88
CA LEU A 47 4.64 21.38 -5.36
C LEU A 47 5.69 21.05 -6.42
N LEU A 48 6.24 22.11 -7.01
CA LEU A 48 7.15 22.12 -8.12
C LEU A 48 8.49 22.69 -7.63
N HIS A 49 9.12 22.05 -6.63
CA HIS A 49 10.48 22.40 -6.26
C HIS A 49 11.47 21.74 -7.21
N GLY A 50 12.29 22.57 -7.87
CA GLY A 50 13.44 22.07 -8.60
C GLY A 50 14.42 21.41 -7.64
N TYR A 51 14.94 20.25 -8.00
CA TYR A 51 15.89 19.51 -7.18
C TYR A 51 17.27 19.49 -7.83
N TYR A 52 18.31 19.36 -7.01
CA TYR A 52 19.66 19.14 -7.51
C TYR A 52 19.86 17.66 -7.76
N SER A 53 19.90 17.28 -9.03
CA SER A 53 20.22 15.91 -9.42
C SER A 53 21.74 15.70 -9.43
N HIS A 54 22.17 14.54 -8.96
CA HIS A 54 23.52 14.03 -9.15
C HIS A 54 23.40 12.68 -9.84
N GLY A 55 24.08 12.50 -10.96
CA GLY A 55 24.03 11.27 -11.73
C GLY A 55 25.41 10.92 -12.31
N PRO A 56 25.57 9.68 -12.81
CA PRO A 56 26.80 9.27 -13.49
C PRO A 56 27.16 10.21 -14.66
N ASP A 57 26.14 10.75 -15.32
CA ASP A 57 26.27 11.63 -16.49
C ASP A 57 26.59 13.08 -16.11
N HIS A 58 26.34 13.48 -14.85
CA HIS A 58 26.54 14.83 -14.33
C HIS A 58 27.14 14.76 -12.91
N PRO A 59 28.49 14.69 -12.78
CA PRO A 59 29.16 14.55 -11.49
C PRO A 59 29.02 15.79 -10.58
N THR A 60 28.66 16.95 -11.15
CA THR A 60 28.32 18.16 -10.40
C THR A 60 26.79 18.28 -10.24
N PRO A 61 26.29 18.79 -9.10
CA PRO A 61 24.86 19.03 -8.90
C PRO A 61 24.31 19.90 -10.02
N VAL A 62 23.38 19.36 -10.82
CA VAL A 62 22.65 20.14 -11.82
C VAL A 62 21.27 20.44 -11.26
N TRP A 63 20.89 21.71 -11.27
CA TRP A 63 19.54 22.12 -10.92
C TRP A 63 18.58 21.67 -12.02
N VAL A 64 17.65 20.79 -11.66
CA VAL A 64 16.60 20.31 -12.55
C VAL A 64 15.36 21.16 -12.30
N ALA A 65 14.86 21.79 -13.36
CA ALA A 65 13.64 22.56 -13.28
C ALA A 65 12.48 21.64 -12.89
N PRO A 66 11.58 22.11 -12.01
CA PRO A 66 10.51 21.28 -11.50
C PRO A 66 9.53 20.88 -12.59
N GLN A 67 9.23 19.58 -12.68
CA GLN A 67 8.26 19.06 -13.64
C GLN A 67 7.08 18.41 -12.92
N PRO A 68 5.83 18.65 -13.36
CA PRO A 68 4.64 18.07 -12.73
C PRO A 68 4.66 16.54 -12.66
N ARG A 69 5.32 15.89 -13.63
CA ARG A 69 5.53 14.44 -13.66
C ARG A 69 6.32 13.93 -12.45
N ASP A 70 7.31 14.69 -11.99
CA ASP A 70 8.15 14.28 -10.87
C ASP A 70 7.31 14.30 -9.58
N ALA A 71 6.42 15.29 -9.42
CA ALA A 71 5.50 15.34 -8.28
C ALA A 71 4.57 14.12 -8.21
N VAL A 72 4.08 13.63 -9.36
CA VAL A 72 3.27 12.40 -9.44
C VAL A 72 4.08 11.18 -9.01
N LEU A 73 5.31 11.06 -9.48
CA LEU A 73 6.21 9.96 -9.13
C LEU A 73 6.60 10.00 -7.64
N TYR A 74 6.91 11.19 -7.11
CA TYR A 74 7.18 11.36 -5.69
C TYR A 74 5.97 10.99 -4.84
N LEU A 75 4.76 11.45 -5.20
CA LEU A 75 3.54 11.08 -4.50
C LEU A 75 3.34 9.54 -4.48
N ALA A 76 3.54 8.89 -5.63
CA ALA A 76 3.45 7.44 -5.73
C ALA A 76 4.50 6.73 -4.84
N GLN A 77 5.74 7.21 -4.83
CA GLN A 77 6.81 6.68 -4.00
C GLN A 77 6.51 6.82 -2.50
N PHE A 78 6.08 8.01 -2.06
CA PHE A 78 5.68 8.25 -0.68
C PHE A 78 4.48 7.37 -0.28
N ALA A 79 3.49 7.24 -1.15
CA ALA A 79 2.37 6.33 -0.92
C ALA A 79 2.87 4.87 -0.78
N ALA A 80 3.81 4.44 -1.63
CA ALA A 80 4.36 3.08 -1.61
C ALA A 80 5.16 2.77 -0.33
N TRP A 81 5.79 3.78 0.27
CA TRP A 81 6.47 3.62 1.56
C TRP A 81 5.53 3.40 2.74
N PHE A 82 4.36 4.04 2.74
CA PHE A 82 3.52 4.12 3.94
C PHE A 82 2.18 3.38 3.82
N PHE A 83 1.51 3.41 2.68
CA PHE A 83 0.20 2.75 2.52
C PHE A 83 0.24 1.23 2.73
N PRO A 84 1.27 0.49 2.27
CA PRO A 84 1.37 -0.93 2.57
C PRO A 84 1.48 -1.23 4.07
N ILE A 85 2.11 -0.34 4.85
CA ILE A 85 2.16 -0.44 6.32
C ILE A 85 0.73 -0.36 6.87
N GLY A 86 -0.01 0.70 6.52
CA GLY A 86 -1.39 0.88 6.97
C GLY A 86 -2.31 -0.27 6.55
N CYS A 87 -2.21 -0.72 5.29
CA CYS A 87 -2.97 -1.85 4.77
C CYS A 87 -2.63 -3.14 5.53
N GLY A 88 -1.34 -3.43 5.73
CA GLY A 88 -0.91 -4.64 6.42
C GLY A 88 -1.38 -4.69 7.86
N LEU A 89 -1.22 -3.59 8.61
CA LEU A 89 -1.71 -3.50 9.99
C LEU A 89 -3.22 -3.72 10.11
N MET A 90 -4.01 -3.25 9.14
CA MET A 90 -5.47 -3.41 9.10
C MET A 90 -5.94 -4.80 8.69
N LEU A 91 -5.08 -5.58 8.03
CA LEU A 91 -5.37 -6.95 7.62
C LEU A 91 -4.80 -7.98 8.60
N ALA A 92 -3.83 -7.59 9.42
CA ALA A 92 -3.13 -8.45 10.38
C ALA A 92 -4.04 -9.18 11.37
N ASP A 93 -5.11 -8.53 11.82
CA ASP A 93 -6.02 -9.09 12.82
C ASP A 93 -7.10 -9.99 12.20
N ARG A 94 -7.22 -10.03 10.87
CA ARG A 94 -8.42 -10.55 10.21
C ARG A 94 -8.63 -12.04 10.48
N ILE A 95 -7.66 -12.89 10.12
CA ILE A 95 -7.78 -14.33 10.29
C ILE A 95 -7.74 -14.72 11.77
N ALA A 96 -6.83 -14.11 12.55
CA ALA A 96 -6.74 -14.37 13.99
C ALA A 96 -8.04 -14.05 14.74
N ARG A 97 -8.75 -12.98 14.36
CA ARG A 97 -10.05 -12.61 14.92
C ARG A 97 -11.13 -13.63 14.56
N ASP A 98 -11.13 -14.16 13.34
CA ASP A 98 -12.12 -15.16 12.93
C ASP A 98 -12.01 -16.46 13.74
N TYR A 99 -10.78 -16.87 14.09
CA TYR A 99 -10.55 -17.96 15.05
C TYR A 99 -11.08 -17.62 16.44
N THR A 100 -10.79 -16.41 16.94
CA THR A 100 -11.22 -15.99 18.28
C THR A 100 -12.74 -15.91 18.40
N LEU A 101 -13.43 -15.49 17.34
CA LEU A 101 -14.88 -15.36 17.26
C LEU A 101 -15.58 -16.66 16.84
N HIS A 102 -14.85 -17.77 16.65
CA HIS A 102 -15.37 -19.08 16.24
C HIS A 102 -16.22 -19.03 14.94
N VAL A 103 -15.96 -18.05 14.07
CA VAL A 103 -16.67 -17.89 12.79
C VAL A 103 -16.35 -19.05 11.84
N ASN A 104 -15.20 -19.70 12.03
CA ASN A 104 -14.77 -20.84 11.24
C ASN A 104 -15.74 -22.02 11.30
N GLU A 105 -16.39 -22.25 12.45
CA GLU A 105 -17.37 -23.34 12.59
C GLU A 105 -18.57 -23.14 11.68
N ILE A 106 -19.06 -21.90 11.57
CA ILE A 106 -20.15 -21.53 10.65
C ILE A 106 -19.67 -21.70 9.21
N LEU A 107 -18.46 -21.24 8.89
CA LEU A 107 -17.92 -21.35 7.54
C LEU A 107 -17.70 -22.80 7.11
N ASP A 108 -17.36 -23.70 8.03
CA ASP A 108 -17.11 -25.12 7.74
C ASP A 108 -18.39 -25.92 7.50
N THR A 109 -19.54 -25.42 7.96
CA THR A 109 -20.84 -25.95 7.53
C THR A 109 -21.22 -25.54 6.10
N PHE A 110 -20.50 -24.58 5.50
CA PHE A 110 -20.82 -24.07 4.17
C PHE A 110 -20.23 -24.96 3.06
N PRO A 111 -21.03 -25.39 2.06
CA PRO A 111 -20.54 -26.24 0.99
C PRO A 111 -19.56 -25.49 0.07
N GLY A 112 -18.27 -25.85 0.11
CA GLY A 112 -17.25 -25.32 -0.81
C GLY A 112 -15.82 -25.60 -0.37
N PRO A 113 -14.85 -25.62 -1.30
CA PRO A 113 -13.45 -25.87 -0.97
C PRO A 113 -12.84 -24.72 -0.16
N LEU A 114 -11.99 -25.05 0.82
CA LEU A 114 -11.32 -24.07 1.69
C LEU A 114 -10.49 -23.05 0.90
N GLY A 115 -9.75 -23.49 -0.12
CA GLY A 115 -8.91 -22.60 -0.94
C GLY A 115 -9.70 -21.51 -1.66
N ALA A 116 -10.90 -21.81 -2.15
CA ALA A 116 -11.78 -20.82 -2.78
C ALA A 116 -12.23 -19.75 -1.77
N ARG A 117 -12.53 -20.16 -0.53
CA ARG A 117 -12.90 -19.25 0.56
C ARG A 117 -11.73 -18.35 0.95
N LEU A 118 -10.53 -18.92 1.11
CA LEU A 118 -9.31 -18.17 1.44
C LEU A 118 -8.94 -17.16 0.36
N LEU A 119 -9.00 -17.56 -0.92
CA LEU A 119 -8.72 -16.68 -2.06
C LEU A 119 -9.73 -15.52 -2.10
N GLY A 120 -11.04 -15.82 -1.96
CA GLY A 120 -12.09 -14.80 -1.91
C GLY A 120 -11.90 -13.82 -0.76
N LYS A 121 -11.47 -14.31 0.42
CA LYS A 121 -11.15 -13.48 1.58
C LYS A 121 -9.95 -12.58 1.35
N TYR A 122 -8.87 -13.13 0.81
CA TYR A 122 -7.70 -12.35 0.44
C TYR A 122 -8.08 -11.25 -0.57
N ILE A 123 -8.65 -11.60 -1.73
CA ILE A 123 -8.99 -10.63 -2.77
C ILE A 123 -10.00 -9.58 -2.26
N GLY A 124 -11.08 -10.01 -1.60
CA GLY A 124 -12.12 -9.11 -1.11
C GLY A 124 -11.63 -8.13 -0.06
N SER A 125 -10.82 -8.60 0.89
CA SER A 125 -10.25 -7.74 1.92
C SER A 125 -9.21 -6.77 1.36
N THR A 126 -8.33 -7.24 0.48
CA THR A 126 -7.30 -6.42 -0.17
C THR A 126 -7.91 -5.34 -1.06
N LEU A 127 -8.92 -5.67 -1.88
CA LEU A 127 -9.64 -4.69 -2.70
C LEU A 127 -10.35 -3.62 -1.85
N ALA A 128 -10.93 -4.02 -0.72
CA ALA A 128 -11.59 -3.07 0.17
C ALA A 128 -10.61 -2.16 0.91
N THR A 129 -9.38 -2.59 1.19
CA THR A 129 -8.33 -1.71 1.71
C THR A 129 -7.68 -0.86 0.62
N LEU A 130 -7.64 -1.37 -0.60
CA LEU A 130 -7.07 -0.66 -1.75
C LEU A 130 -7.98 0.49 -2.20
N LEU A 131 -9.30 0.36 -2.07
CA LEU A 131 -10.22 1.41 -2.51
C LEU A 131 -10.00 2.76 -1.79
N PRO A 132 -9.93 2.85 -0.45
CA PRO A 132 -9.61 4.12 0.19
C PRO A 132 -8.20 4.62 -0.14
N ALA A 133 -7.21 3.72 -0.28
CA ALA A 133 -5.86 4.10 -0.71
C ALA A 133 -5.87 4.75 -2.11
N LEU A 134 -6.60 4.15 -3.05
CA LEU A 134 -6.79 4.68 -4.41
C LEU A 134 -7.51 6.03 -4.39
N LEU A 135 -8.56 6.18 -3.58
CA LEU A 135 -9.28 7.44 -3.45
C LEU A 135 -8.38 8.56 -2.93
N ILE A 136 -7.59 8.28 -1.89
CA ILE A 136 -6.70 9.30 -1.32
C ILE A 136 -5.54 9.63 -2.26
N TYR A 137 -4.97 8.62 -2.92
CA TYR A 137 -3.99 8.84 -3.99
C TYR A 137 -4.58 9.73 -5.10
N SER A 138 -5.81 9.44 -5.53
CA SER A 138 -6.52 10.24 -6.55
C SER A 138 -6.77 11.68 -6.11
N LEU A 139 -7.01 11.94 -4.81
CA LEU A 139 -7.10 13.30 -4.27
C LEU A 139 -5.76 14.04 -4.36
N GLY A 140 -4.64 13.36 -4.07
CA GLY A 140 -3.30 13.94 -4.25
C GLY A 140 -3.00 14.27 -5.71
N ILE A 141 -3.39 13.40 -6.64
CA ILE A 141 -3.29 13.67 -8.08
C ILE A 141 -4.19 14.83 -8.49
N GLY A 142 -5.42 14.90 -7.99
CA GLY A 142 -6.33 16.03 -8.23
C GLY A 142 -5.75 17.36 -7.74
N TYR A 143 -5.04 17.35 -6.61
CA TYR A 143 -4.32 18.52 -6.12
C TYR A 143 -3.16 18.93 -7.05
N ILE A 144 -2.32 18.00 -7.48
CA ILE A 144 -1.24 18.28 -8.45
C ILE A 144 -1.82 18.83 -9.77
N PHE A 145 -2.87 18.18 -10.28
CA PHE A 145 -3.55 18.58 -11.51
C PHE A 145 -4.17 19.98 -11.42
N SER A 146 -4.65 20.40 -10.24
CA SER A 146 -5.17 21.75 -10.02
C SER A 146 -4.11 22.85 -10.13
N GLN A 147 -2.84 22.52 -9.89
CA GLN A 147 -1.71 23.44 -9.99
C GLN A 147 -1.07 23.41 -11.39
N ALA A 148 -1.02 22.24 -12.01
CA ALA A 148 -0.45 22.03 -13.33
C ALA A 148 -1.39 21.12 -14.15
N PRO A 149 -2.38 21.70 -14.86
CA PRO A 149 -3.36 20.92 -15.62
C PRO A 149 -2.71 20.37 -16.89
N ASP A 150 -2.11 19.19 -16.77
CA ASP A 150 -1.59 18.40 -17.89
C ASP A 150 -2.32 17.04 -17.94
N PRO A 151 -3.09 16.75 -19.00
CA PRO A 151 -3.80 15.47 -19.14
C PRO A 151 -2.89 14.24 -19.10
N GLN A 152 -1.59 14.38 -19.42
CA GLN A 152 -0.63 13.28 -19.36
C GLN A 152 -0.35 12.79 -17.94
N LEU A 153 -0.69 13.59 -16.92
CA LEU A 153 -0.51 13.21 -15.51
C LEU A 153 -1.45 12.08 -15.07
N ILE A 154 -2.63 11.96 -15.69
CA ILE A 154 -3.61 10.92 -15.34
C ILE A 154 -3.11 9.51 -15.72
N PRO A 155 -2.71 9.23 -16.98
CA PRO A 155 -2.17 7.92 -17.32
C PRO A 155 -0.86 7.64 -16.56
N LEU A 156 0.01 8.64 -16.38
CA LEU A 156 1.22 8.48 -15.57
C LEU A 156 0.91 8.10 -14.12
N ALA A 157 -0.09 8.73 -13.50
CA ALA A 157 -0.50 8.40 -12.14
C ALA A 157 -1.08 6.98 -12.04
N LEU A 158 -1.85 6.55 -13.04
CA LEU A 158 -2.36 5.18 -13.09
C LEU A 158 -1.22 4.17 -13.25
N GLU A 159 -0.26 4.44 -14.13
CA GLU A 159 0.94 3.61 -14.30
C GLU A 159 1.75 3.54 -13.01
N ALA A 160 2.01 4.67 -12.36
CA ALA A 160 2.72 4.72 -11.09
C ALA A 160 1.97 3.97 -9.98
N PHE A 161 0.64 4.09 -9.92
CA PHE A 161 -0.18 3.31 -8.99
C PHE A 161 -0.04 1.80 -9.22
N LEU A 162 -0.14 1.36 -10.47
CA LEU A 162 -0.10 -0.07 -10.82
C LEU A 162 1.30 -0.66 -10.69
N ALA A 163 2.35 0.08 -11.02
CA ALA A 163 3.73 -0.40 -11.05
C ALA A 163 4.45 -0.27 -9.70
N VAL A 164 4.15 0.78 -8.92
CA VAL A 164 4.90 1.11 -7.70
C VAL A 164 4.08 0.76 -6.44
N LEU A 165 2.83 1.21 -6.40
CA LEU A 165 2.03 1.13 -5.17
C LEU A 165 1.29 -0.21 -5.01
N LEU A 166 0.64 -0.68 -6.07
CA LEU A 166 -0.18 -1.89 -6.06
C LEU A 166 0.63 -3.14 -5.64
N PRO A 167 1.84 -3.42 -6.15
CA PRO A 167 2.59 -4.60 -5.77
C PRO A 167 2.91 -4.62 -4.27
N GLY A 168 3.33 -3.48 -3.71
CA GLY A 168 3.60 -3.34 -2.28
C GLY A 168 2.37 -3.62 -1.41
N ILE A 169 1.19 -3.10 -1.80
CA ILE A 169 -0.07 -3.37 -1.08
C ILE A 169 -0.47 -4.84 -1.17
N LEU A 170 -0.38 -5.45 -2.35
CA LEU A 170 -0.69 -6.88 -2.54
C LEU A 170 0.24 -7.75 -1.69
N PHE A 171 1.54 -7.46 -1.72
CA PHE A 171 2.53 -8.15 -0.91
C PHE A 171 2.24 -8.01 0.59
N ALA A 172 2.02 -6.78 1.07
CA ALA A 172 1.66 -6.51 2.46
C ALA A 172 0.41 -7.27 2.89
N ALA A 173 -0.65 -7.22 2.07
CA ALA A 173 -1.90 -7.92 2.35
C ALA A 173 -1.71 -9.45 2.44
N GLY A 174 -0.89 -10.02 1.56
CA GLY A 174 -0.59 -11.46 1.58
C GLY A 174 0.13 -11.86 2.88
N PHE A 175 1.16 -11.13 3.25
CA PHE A 175 1.91 -11.36 4.49
C PHE A 175 1.05 -11.14 5.74
N SER A 176 0.22 -10.09 5.75
CA SER A 176 -0.65 -9.76 6.88
C SER A 176 -1.82 -10.72 7.06
N THR A 177 -2.22 -11.43 6.01
CA THR A 177 -3.23 -12.47 6.15
C THR A 177 -2.60 -13.79 6.58
N ALA A 178 -1.42 -14.14 6.06
CA ALA A 178 -0.78 -15.42 6.32
C ALA A 178 0.00 -15.48 7.64
N LEU A 179 0.89 -14.54 7.94
CA LEU A 179 1.81 -14.69 9.09
C LEU A 179 1.14 -14.65 10.47
N PRO A 180 0.10 -13.83 10.71
CA PRO A 180 -0.59 -13.83 12.01
C PRO A 180 -1.29 -15.13 12.39
N THR A 181 -1.37 -16.13 11.50
CA THR A 181 -1.84 -17.48 11.88
C THR A 181 -0.80 -18.25 12.67
N PHE A 182 0.47 -17.87 12.60
CA PHE A 182 1.59 -18.56 13.27
C PHE A 182 2.14 -17.78 14.46
N ILE A 183 1.96 -16.45 14.48
CA ILE A 183 2.47 -15.56 15.53
C ILE A 183 1.38 -14.63 16.05
N LYS A 184 1.52 -14.15 17.28
CA LYS A 184 0.55 -13.21 17.87
C LYS A 184 0.51 -11.91 17.05
N VAL A 185 -0.70 -11.40 16.81
CA VAL A 185 -0.95 -10.19 15.99
C VAL A 185 -0.05 -9.00 16.38
N PRO A 186 0.14 -8.65 17.67
CA PRO A 186 1.01 -7.50 18.02
C PRO A 186 2.48 -7.72 17.66
N ILE A 187 2.97 -8.95 17.75
CA ILE A 187 4.34 -9.31 17.38
C ILE A 187 4.50 -9.17 15.86
N TYR A 188 3.54 -9.69 15.10
CA TYR A 188 3.52 -9.50 13.65
C TYR A 188 3.54 -8.02 13.27
N GLN A 189 2.67 -7.21 13.87
CA GLN A 189 2.56 -5.77 13.54
C GLN A 189 3.89 -5.04 13.77
N LEU A 190 4.56 -5.29 14.89
CA LEU A 190 5.87 -4.70 15.18
C LEU A 190 6.93 -5.16 14.17
N LEU A 191 7.04 -6.48 13.93
CA LEU A 191 8.01 -7.05 13.00
C LEU A 191 7.77 -6.57 11.57
N PHE A 192 6.50 -6.45 11.15
CA PHE A 192 6.14 -6.00 9.82
C PHE A 192 6.52 -4.54 9.58
N ILE A 193 6.27 -3.65 10.54
CA ILE A 193 6.70 -2.25 10.47
C ILE A 193 8.23 -2.20 10.32
N LEU A 194 8.97 -2.86 11.21
CA LEU A 194 10.43 -2.85 11.20
C LEU A 194 10.99 -3.42 9.88
N TYR A 195 10.44 -4.53 9.42
CA TYR A 195 10.78 -5.12 8.13
C TYR A 195 10.52 -4.15 6.98
N TRP A 196 9.36 -3.47 6.97
CA TRP A 196 9.01 -2.56 5.87
C TRP A 196 10.00 -1.40 5.76
N PHE A 197 10.35 -0.79 6.90
CA PHE A 197 11.36 0.27 6.96
C PHE A 197 12.73 -0.24 6.49
N TRP A 198 13.17 -1.39 7.01
CA TRP A 198 14.45 -1.99 6.64
C TRP A 198 14.53 -2.35 5.15
N ALA A 199 13.47 -2.89 4.57
CA ALA A 199 13.46 -3.39 3.20
C ALA A 199 13.20 -2.30 2.13
N ASN A 200 12.51 -1.21 2.47
CA ASN A 200 12.03 -0.22 1.49
C ASN A 200 12.50 1.22 1.73
N LEU A 201 12.85 1.60 2.97
CA LEU A 201 13.17 3.01 3.32
C LEU A 201 14.62 3.20 3.77
N MET A 202 15.30 2.13 4.16
CA MET A 202 16.66 2.23 4.69
C MET A 202 17.66 2.57 3.59
N SER A 203 18.44 3.64 3.78
CA SER A 203 19.48 4.00 2.82
C SER A 203 20.53 2.89 2.71
N PRO A 204 20.92 2.47 1.50
CA PRO A 204 22.03 1.52 1.30
C PRO A 204 23.38 2.01 1.84
N ARG A 205 23.48 3.31 2.19
CA ARG A 205 24.67 3.91 2.81
C ARG A 205 24.90 3.44 4.24
N PHE A 206 23.86 2.91 4.90
CA PHE A 206 24.03 2.23 6.16
C PHE A 206 24.64 0.85 5.90
N HIS A 207 25.68 0.48 6.63
CA HIS A 207 26.42 -0.81 6.48
C HIS A 207 25.61 -2.05 6.94
N ILE A 208 24.29 -1.97 6.96
CA ILE A 208 23.40 -3.09 7.27
C ILE A 208 22.84 -3.59 5.94
N PRO A 209 22.96 -4.90 5.63
CA PRO A 209 22.38 -5.47 4.42
C PRO A 209 20.90 -5.10 4.31
N THR A 210 20.45 -4.64 3.14
CA THR A 210 19.06 -4.25 2.86
C THR A 210 18.63 -4.72 1.48
N LEU A 211 17.31 -4.81 1.25
CA LEU A 211 16.72 -5.12 -0.05
C LEU A 211 16.58 -3.88 -0.95
N VAL A 212 16.80 -2.67 -0.42
CA VAL A 212 16.72 -1.42 -1.18
C VAL A 212 17.72 -1.44 -2.34
N GLY A 213 17.25 -1.11 -3.54
CA GLY A 213 18.03 -1.16 -4.79
C GLY A 213 18.19 -2.56 -5.39
N THR A 214 17.49 -3.57 -4.86
CA THR A 214 17.44 -4.93 -5.44
C THR A 214 16.08 -5.22 -6.07
N MET A 215 16.02 -6.22 -6.96
CA MET A 215 14.75 -6.71 -7.53
C MET A 215 13.78 -7.30 -6.49
N LEU A 216 14.26 -7.56 -5.27
CA LEU A 216 13.45 -8.09 -4.17
C LEU A 216 12.76 -6.99 -3.35
N ASN A 217 13.00 -5.71 -3.66
CA ASN A 217 12.30 -4.59 -3.03
C ASN A 217 10.82 -4.61 -3.43
N ALA A 218 9.92 -4.64 -2.44
CA ALA A 218 8.47 -4.71 -2.68
C ALA A 218 7.89 -3.45 -3.33
N THR A 219 8.63 -2.34 -3.28
CA THR A 219 8.26 -1.06 -3.91
C THR A 219 8.97 -0.81 -5.25
N GLY A 220 9.77 -1.78 -5.73
CA GLY A 220 10.59 -1.65 -6.93
C GLY A 220 12.04 -1.23 -6.65
N PRO A 221 12.95 -1.38 -7.62
CA PRO A 221 14.36 -1.00 -7.47
C PRO A 221 14.57 0.51 -7.36
#